data_AF-A0A1D9Q2S2-F1
#
_entry.id   AF-A0A1D9Q2S2-F1
#
_cell.length_a   1.000
_cell.length_b   1.000
_cell.length_c   1.000
_cell.angle_alpha   90.00
_cell.angle_beta   90.00
_cell.angle_gamma   90.00
#
_symmetry.space_group_name_H-M   'P 1'
#
loop_
_entity.id
_entity.type
_entity.pdbx_description
1 polymer ?
#
loop_
_entity_poly.entity_id
_entity_poly.type
_entity_poly.pdbx_seq_one_letter_code
_entity_poly.pdbx_strand_id
1 'polypeptide(L)'
;MSFKPYGLIKTWALHGAYLEASDPEKRESATVPLWQDILNYYMATDGIAVNGQQPVDDTTKAVDIIARYYDNKFRPITLLMVECKRHSRTPCSIQEMEEQLYDFVKDTFSPEELAHRPEVYGAVAYGTKIRAWTVVLNGGHIDVRPY
;
A
#
# COMPACT_ATOMS: atom_id res chain seq x y z
N MET A 1 -22.92 22.62 13.00
CA MET A 1 -21.69 22.64 12.20
C MET A 1 -21.43 21.25 11.69
N SER A 2 -21.29 21.11 10.38
CA SER A 2 -21.07 19.86 9.66
C SER A 2 -19.65 19.30 9.86
N PHE A 3 -19.53 17.99 9.77
CA PHE A 3 -18.28 17.22 9.83
C PHE A 3 -17.18 17.85 8.94
N LYS A 4 -15.99 18.08 9.49
CA LYS A 4 -14.77 18.50 8.76
C LYS A 4 -13.68 17.44 8.95
N PRO A 5 -13.45 16.54 7.99
CA PRO A 5 -12.39 15.55 8.09
C PRO A 5 -11.06 16.25 7.81
N TYR A 6 -10.34 16.62 8.88
CA TYR A 6 -8.92 16.96 8.78
C TYR A 6 -8.13 15.65 8.59
N GLY A 7 -8.19 15.10 7.38
CA GLY A 7 -7.48 13.90 6.93
C GLY A 7 -7.01 14.09 5.49
N LEU A 8 -6.23 13.15 4.95
CA LEU A 8 -5.59 13.19 3.62
C LEU A 8 -6.50 13.59 2.44
N ILE A 9 -7.82 13.63 2.58
CA ILE A 9 -8.76 13.97 1.52
C ILE A 9 -9.15 15.45 1.63
N LYS A 10 -8.32 16.33 1.06
CA LYS A 10 -8.58 17.77 1.04
C LYS A 10 -9.14 18.28 -0.30
N THR A 11 -9.24 17.42 -1.30
CA THR A 11 -9.65 17.79 -2.66
C THR A 11 -10.97 17.15 -3.05
N TRP A 12 -11.76 17.88 -3.85
CA TRP A 12 -13.02 17.38 -4.40
C TRP A 12 -12.83 16.17 -5.30
N ALA A 13 -11.68 16.07 -5.98
CA ALA A 13 -11.34 14.93 -6.84
C ALA A 13 -11.33 13.60 -6.10
N LEU A 14 -10.89 13.58 -4.83
CA LEU A 14 -10.81 12.38 -4.01
C LEU A 14 -12.07 12.14 -3.15
N HIS A 15 -13.00 13.10 -3.11
CA HIS A 15 -14.14 13.06 -2.21
C HIS A 15 -15.16 11.97 -2.60
N GLY A 16 -15.41 11.77 -3.90
CA GLY A 16 -16.32 10.72 -4.38
C GLY A 16 -15.84 9.33 -3.99
N ALA A 17 -14.57 9.01 -4.28
CA ALA A 17 -13.96 7.75 -3.89
C ALA A 17 -13.94 7.56 -2.36
N TYR A 18 -13.73 8.63 -1.60
CA TYR A 18 -13.79 8.58 -0.14
C TYR A 18 -15.19 8.19 0.37
N LEU A 19 -16.24 8.77 -0.20
CA LEU A 19 -17.62 8.44 0.19
C LEU A 19 -17.95 6.98 -0.12
N GLU A 20 -17.52 6.47 -1.27
CA GLU A 20 -17.74 5.06 -1.64
C GLU A 20 -16.97 4.10 -0.72
N ALA A 21 -15.71 4.38 -0.38
CA ALA A 21 -14.96 3.49 0.53
C ALA A 21 -15.36 3.65 2.00
N SER A 22 -16.05 4.75 2.35
CA SER A 22 -16.65 4.95 3.66
C SER A 22 -17.90 4.09 3.85
N ASP A 23 -18.69 3.91 2.79
CA ASP A 23 -19.89 3.08 2.76
C ASP A 23 -19.54 1.62 3.06
N PRO A 24 -20.03 1.05 4.19
CA PRO A 24 -19.73 -0.33 4.57
C PRO A 24 -20.09 -1.36 3.49
N GLU A 25 -21.13 -1.11 2.69
CA GLU A 25 -21.60 -2.04 1.65
C GLU A 25 -20.71 -2.03 0.41
N LYS A 26 -20.04 -0.89 0.13
CA LYS A 26 -19.17 -0.71 -1.03
C LYS A 26 -17.70 -0.79 -0.70
N ARG A 27 -17.35 -0.80 0.59
CA ARG A 27 -15.96 -0.77 1.08
C ARG A 27 -15.06 -1.79 0.40
N GLU A 28 -15.57 -3.01 0.19
CA GLU A 28 -14.81 -4.10 -0.42
C GLU A 28 -14.37 -3.79 -1.86
N SER A 29 -15.25 -3.22 -2.69
CA SER A 29 -14.94 -2.85 -4.07
C SER A 29 -14.29 -1.46 -4.19
N ALA A 30 -14.49 -0.59 -3.22
CA ALA A 30 -14.03 0.80 -3.25
C ALA A 30 -12.69 1.05 -2.55
N THR A 31 -12.15 0.09 -1.77
CA THR A 31 -10.87 0.26 -1.07
C THR A 31 -9.70 0.43 -2.05
N VAL A 32 -9.53 -0.48 -3.01
CA VAL A 32 -8.41 -0.41 -3.98
C VAL A 32 -8.47 0.88 -4.81
N PRO A 33 -9.61 1.23 -5.45
CA PRO A 33 -9.70 2.48 -6.22
C PRO A 33 -9.39 3.72 -5.38
N LEU A 34 -9.93 3.82 -4.16
CA LEU A 34 -9.66 4.97 -3.29
C LEU A 34 -8.16 5.13 -3.02
N TRP A 35 -7.49 4.07 -2.58
CA TRP A 35 -6.08 4.17 -2.22
C TRP A 35 -5.18 4.35 -3.43
N GLN A 36 -5.53 3.77 -4.58
CA GLN A 36 -4.82 4.02 -5.83
C GLN A 36 -4.95 5.49 -6.24
N ASP A 37 -6.13 6.09 -6.12
CA ASP A 37 -6.35 7.51 -6.42
C ASP A 37 -5.61 8.44 -5.46
N ILE A 38 -5.66 8.17 -4.15
CA ILE A 38 -4.91 8.93 -3.14
C ILE A 38 -3.42 8.89 -3.43
N LEU A 39 -2.87 7.70 -3.68
CA LEU A 39 -1.44 7.53 -3.93
C LEU A 39 -1.03 8.17 -5.26
N ASN A 40 -1.81 8.01 -6.33
CA ASN A 40 -1.55 8.72 -7.58
C ASN A 40 -1.59 10.24 -7.37
N TYR A 41 -2.52 10.76 -6.58
CA TYR A 41 -2.61 12.19 -6.32
C TYR A 41 -1.41 12.74 -5.52
N TYR A 42 -0.98 12.03 -4.47
CA TYR A 42 0.06 12.51 -3.56
C TYR A 42 1.49 12.10 -3.93
N MET A 43 1.66 11.02 -4.69
CA MET A 43 2.97 10.54 -5.17
C MET A 43 3.23 10.88 -6.64
N ALA A 44 2.35 11.65 -7.29
CA ALA A 44 2.55 12.14 -8.65
C ALA A 44 3.80 13.02 -8.72
N THR A 45 4.91 12.41 -9.10
CA THR A 45 6.18 13.06 -9.43
C THR A 45 6.80 12.34 -10.62
N ASP A 46 7.69 13.04 -11.34
CA ASP A 46 8.44 12.44 -12.43
C ASP A 46 9.21 11.20 -11.93
N GLY A 47 8.94 10.07 -12.55
CA GLY A 47 9.60 8.80 -12.27
C GLY A 47 8.88 7.86 -11.29
N ILE A 48 7.80 8.28 -10.61
CA ILE A 48 7.00 7.37 -9.76
C ILE A 48 5.71 6.95 -10.48
N ALA A 49 5.48 5.64 -10.58
CA ALA A 49 4.23 5.06 -11.06
C ALA A 49 3.53 4.29 -9.94
N VAL A 50 2.24 4.54 -9.76
CA VAL A 50 1.36 3.78 -8.86
C VAL A 50 0.41 2.94 -9.70
N ASN A 51 0.51 1.62 -9.55
CA ASN A 51 -0.27 0.66 -10.33
C ASN A 51 -1.08 -0.24 -9.42
N GLY A 52 -2.34 -0.49 -9.78
CA GLY A 52 -3.17 -1.52 -9.15
C GLY A 52 -2.93 -2.90 -9.79
N GLN A 53 -3.13 -3.96 -9.00
CA GLN A 53 -3.18 -5.36 -9.44
C GLN A 53 -1.99 -5.78 -10.33
N GLN A 54 -0.78 -5.53 -9.85
CA GLN A 54 0.43 -5.92 -10.58
C GLN A 54 1.05 -7.17 -9.97
N PRO A 55 1.54 -8.12 -10.80
CA PRO A 55 2.46 -9.14 -10.32
C PRO A 55 3.72 -8.46 -9.78
N VAL A 56 4.21 -9.00 -8.66
CA VAL A 56 5.39 -8.45 -7.99
C VAL A 56 6.67 -9.02 -8.59
N ASP A 57 6.60 -10.23 -9.14
CA ASP A 57 7.64 -11.00 -9.80
C ASP A 57 7.02 -11.93 -10.88
N ASP A 58 7.80 -12.88 -11.43
CA ASP A 58 7.32 -13.88 -12.40
C ASP A 58 6.43 -14.98 -11.77
N THR A 59 6.00 -14.83 -10.50
CA THR A 59 5.10 -15.78 -9.82
C THR A 59 3.63 -15.36 -9.91
N THR A 60 2.74 -16.11 -9.25
CA THR A 60 1.30 -15.80 -9.13
C THR A 60 0.99 -14.74 -8.06
N LYS A 61 2.00 -14.23 -7.35
CA LYS A 61 1.81 -13.26 -6.27
C LYS A 61 1.62 -11.85 -6.84
N ALA A 62 0.43 -11.31 -6.61
CA ALA A 62 0.09 -9.93 -6.95
C ALA A 62 -0.22 -9.15 -5.67
N VAL A 63 0.17 -7.88 -5.66
CA VAL A 63 -0.27 -6.92 -4.64
C VAL A 63 -1.40 -6.08 -5.21
N ASP A 64 -2.30 -5.66 -4.33
CA ASP A 64 -3.42 -4.83 -4.75
C ASP A 64 -2.97 -3.48 -5.31
N ILE A 65 -1.96 -2.84 -4.69
CA ILE A 65 -1.36 -1.60 -5.20
C ILE A 65 0.15 -1.62 -4.98
N ILE A 66 0.90 -1.16 -5.99
CA ILE A 66 2.36 -0.98 -5.91
C ILE A 66 2.78 0.40 -6.42
N ALA A 67 3.65 1.07 -5.68
CA ALA A 67 4.33 2.28 -6.13
C ALA A 67 5.80 1.96 -6.43
N ARG A 68 6.26 2.31 -7.64
CA ARG A 68 7.62 2.09 -8.12
C ARG A 68 8.23 3.39 -8.63
N TYR A 69 9.48 3.64 -8.27
CA TYR A 69 10.31 4.63 -8.93
C TYR A 69 11.10 3.98 -10.07
N TYR A 70 11.22 4.64 -11.20
CA TYR A 70 12.03 4.16 -12.32
C TYR A 70 13.33 4.95 -12.39
N ASP A 71 14.46 4.24 -12.28
CA ASP A 71 15.76 4.89 -12.40
C ASP A 71 16.03 5.37 -13.84
N ASN A 72 17.17 6.05 -14.06
CA ASN A 72 17.57 6.56 -15.38
C ASN A 72 17.79 5.46 -16.44
N LYS A 73 17.75 4.18 -16.05
CA LYS A 73 17.82 3.01 -16.93
C LYS A 73 16.48 2.28 -17.02
N PHE A 74 15.38 2.91 -16.60
CA PHE A 74 14.02 2.35 -16.55
C PHE A 74 13.90 1.08 -15.70
N ARG A 75 14.76 0.90 -14.69
CA ARG A 75 14.64 -0.22 -13.76
C ARG A 75 13.63 0.14 -12.67
N PRO A 76 12.61 -0.70 -12.41
CA PRO A 76 11.66 -0.45 -11.34
C PRO A 76 12.31 -0.67 -9.98
N ILE A 77 12.17 0.32 -9.10
CA ILE A 77 12.54 0.27 -7.69
C ILE A 77 11.25 0.38 -6.89
N THR A 78 10.85 -0.71 -6.23
CA THR A 78 9.64 -0.72 -5.39
C THR A 78 9.83 0.19 -4.18
N LEU A 79 8.91 1.15 -4.01
CA LEU A 79 8.89 2.08 -2.89
C LEU A 79 7.84 1.69 -1.85
N LEU A 80 6.64 1.34 -2.30
CA LEU A 80 5.49 1.02 -1.45
C LEU A 80 4.69 -0.14 -2.04
N MET A 81 4.29 -1.06 -1.18
CA MET A 81 3.28 -2.08 -1.49
C MET A 81 2.10 -1.93 -0.54
N VAL A 82 0.88 -1.99 -1.09
CA VAL A 82 -0.35 -1.89 -0.32
C VAL A 82 -1.22 -3.10 -0.58
N GLU A 83 -1.61 -3.76 0.49
CA GLU A 83 -2.61 -4.82 0.51
C GLU A 83 -3.96 -4.22 0.92
N CYS A 84 -5.00 -4.43 0.13
CA CYS A 84 -6.34 -3.90 0.36
C CYS A 84 -7.30 -5.02 0.76
N LYS A 85 -7.74 -5.03 2.01
CA LYS A 85 -8.63 -6.09 2.47
C LYS A 85 -10.08 -5.85 2.07
N ARG A 86 -10.72 -6.96 1.67
CA ARG A 86 -12.15 -7.08 1.42
C ARG A 86 -12.94 -7.14 2.72
N HIS A 87 -14.22 -6.79 2.69
CA HIS A 87 -15.05 -6.86 3.89
C HIS A 87 -15.34 -8.32 4.24
N SER A 88 -14.55 -8.88 5.15
CA SER A 88 -14.85 -10.19 5.75
C SER A 88 -15.89 -10.04 6.85
N ARG A 89 -16.95 -10.86 6.81
CA ARG A 89 -17.91 -11.01 7.93
C ARG A 89 -17.23 -11.56 9.19
N THR A 90 -16.11 -12.24 9.03
CA THR A 90 -15.25 -12.69 10.12
C THR A 90 -14.30 -11.55 10.48
N PRO A 91 -14.25 -11.09 11.74
CA PRO A 91 -13.27 -10.11 12.18
C PRO A 91 -11.87 -10.67 11.94
N CYS A 92 -11.13 -10.09 10.99
CA CYS A 92 -9.69 -10.28 10.91
C CYS A 92 -9.05 -9.11 11.66
N SER A 93 -8.20 -9.41 12.63
CA SER A 93 -7.54 -8.39 13.42
C SER A 93 -6.50 -7.66 12.58
N ILE A 94 -6.19 -6.40 12.93
CA ILE A 94 -5.11 -5.64 12.27
C ILE A 94 -3.77 -6.38 12.39
N GLN A 95 -3.55 -7.17 13.46
CA GLN A 95 -2.34 -7.97 13.65
C GLN A 95 -2.21 -9.12 12.65
N GLU A 96 -3.27 -9.89 12.41
CA GLU A 96 -3.26 -10.95 11.39
C GLU A 96 -3.03 -10.37 9.98
N MET A 97 -3.50 -9.15 9.74
CA MET A 97 -3.25 -8.44 8.48
C MET A 97 -1.78 -8.01 8.33
N GLU A 98 -1.12 -7.64 9.43
CA GLU A 98 0.30 -7.32 9.46
C GLU A 98 1.15 -8.57 9.21
N GLU A 99 0.79 -9.71 9.80
CA GLU A 99 1.50 -10.99 9.60
C GLU A 99 1.48 -11.44 8.14
N GLN A 100 0.32 -11.39 7.46
CA GLN A 100 0.24 -11.78 6.04
C GLN A 100 1.11 -10.89 5.13
N LEU A 101 1.08 -9.57 5.33
CA LEU A 101 1.89 -8.68 4.51
C LEU A 101 3.38 -8.74 4.91
N TYR A 102 3.69 -9.06 6.17
CA TYR A 102 5.05 -9.34 6.62
C TYR A 102 5.65 -10.58 5.92
N ASP A 103 4.90 -11.68 5.86
CA ASP A 103 5.30 -12.89 5.13
C ASP A 103 5.46 -12.59 3.63
N PHE A 104 4.55 -11.80 3.07
CA PHE A 104 4.62 -11.40 1.68
C PHE A 104 5.88 -10.57 1.37
N VAL A 105 6.23 -9.60 2.23
CA VAL A 105 7.44 -8.77 2.09
C VAL A 105 8.70 -9.63 2.18
N LYS A 106 8.75 -10.58 3.11
CA LYS A 106 9.87 -11.53 3.25
C LYS A 106 10.05 -12.40 2.03
N ASP A 107 8.94 -12.85 1.44
CA ASP A 107 8.97 -13.65 0.23
C ASP A 107 9.34 -12.83 -1.01
N THR A 108 9.04 -11.54 -0.99
CA THR A 108 9.23 -10.63 -2.13
C THR A 108 10.67 -10.11 -2.25
N PHE A 109 11.29 -9.75 -1.13
CA PHE A 109 12.60 -9.09 -1.16
C PHE A 109 13.69 -10.00 -0.65
N SER A 110 14.76 -10.15 -1.44
CA SER A 110 15.98 -10.76 -0.92
C SER A 110 16.73 -9.77 0.00
N PRO A 111 17.52 -10.27 0.98
CA PRO A 111 18.42 -9.43 1.77
C PRO A 111 19.38 -8.58 0.92
N GLU A 112 19.77 -9.08 -0.26
CA GLU A 112 20.64 -8.39 -1.22
C GLU A 112 19.93 -7.21 -1.89
N GLU A 113 18.65 -7.37 -2.23
CA GLU A 113 17.84 -6.27 -2.77
C GLU A 113 17.60 -5.18 -1.73
N LEU A 114 17.41 -5.55 -0.46
CA LEU A 114 17.25 -4.60 0.63
C LEU A 114 18.57 -3.96 1.06
N ALA A 115 19.72 -4.63 0.89
CA ALA A 115 21.04 -4.06 1.22
C ALA A 115 21.39 -2.84 0.36
N HIS A 116 20.82 -2.75 -0.84
CA HIS A 116 21.01 -1.62 -1.76
C HIS A 116 19.86 -0.60 -1.73
N ARG A 117 18.86 -0.79 -0.87
CA ARG A 117 17.68 0.07 -0.76
C ARG A 117 17.60 0.61 0.67
N PRO A 118 17.51 1.94 0.86
CA PRO A 118 17.47 2.49 2.21
C PRO A 118 16.26 1.97 2.99
N GLU A 119 15.07 1.96 2.38
CA GLU A 119 13.81 1.60 3.03
C GLU A 119 12.76 1.19 1.96
N VAL A 120 11.98 0.14 2.22
CA VAL A 120 10.75 -0.17 1.47
C VAL A 120 9.56 -0.01 2.40
N TYR A 121 8.47 0.57 1.94
CA TYR A 121 7.27 0.75 2.76
C TYR A 121 6.23 -0.34 2.44
N GLY A 122 5.55 -0.80 3.49
CA GLY A 122 4.39 -1.67 3.38
C GLY A 122 3.18 -0.99 4.01
N ALA A 123 1.98 -1.29 3.50
CA ALA A 123 0.75 -0.82 4.12
C ALA A 123 -0.42 -1.79 3.94
N VAL A 124 -1.32 -1.80 4.93
CA VAL A 124 -2.64 -2.43 4.81
C VAL A 124 -3.70 -1.35 4.79
N ALA A 125 -4.58 -1.44 3.80
CA ALA A 125 -5.72 -0.56 3.62
C ALA A 125 -7.05 -1.31 3.80
N TYR A 126 -8.01 -0.64 4.45
CA TYR A 126 -9.37 -1.11 4.62
C TYR A 126 -10.36 0.06 4.63
N GLY A 127 -11.15 0.18 3.58
CA GLY A 127 -11.98 1.35 3.32
C GLY A 127 -11.14 2.60 3.32
N THR A 128 -11.47 3.55 4.19
CA THR A 128 -10.73 4.83 4.32
C THR A 128 -9.61 4.79 5.35
N LYS A 129 -9.28 3.61 5.90
CA LYS A 129 -8.21 3.44 6.89
C LYS A 129 -6.99 2.80 6.25
N ILE A 130 -5.81 3.25 6.64
CA ILE A 130 -4.53 2.67 6.25
C ILE A 130 -3.64 2.58 7.48
N ARG A 131 -2.82 1.53 7.55
CA ARG A 131 -1.70 1.42 8.47
C ARG A 131 -0.45 1.13 7.66
N ALA A 132 0.61 1.87 7.89
CA ALA A 132 1.86 1.77 7.17
C ALA A 132 3.03 1.45 8.10
N TRP A 133 4.09 0.90 7.53
CA TRP A 133 5.33 0.55 8.22
C TRP A 133 6.51 0.61 7.25
N THR A 134 7.70 0.53 7.83
CA THR A 134 8.94 0.44 7.07
C THR A 134 9.53 -0.96 7.21
N VAL A 135 9.99 -1.49 6.08
CA VAL A 135 10.82 -2.68 5.96
C VAL A 135 12.27 -2.22 5.90
N VAL A 136 13.07 -2.66 6.86
CA VAL A 136 14.48 -2.31 6.95
C VAL A 136 15.33 -3.58 7.04
N LEU A 137 16.54 -3.52 6.48
CA LEU A 137 17.54 -4.56 6.71
C LEU A 137 18.28 -4.26 8.02
N ASN A 138 18.17 -5.14 9.01
CA ASN A 138 18.84 -5.00 10.29
C ASN A 138 19.75 -6.22 10.54
N GLY A 139 21.06 -6.02 10.51
CA GLY A 139 22.04 -7.09 10.77
C GLY A 139 21.95 -8.28 9.80
N GLY A 140 21.51 -8.07 8.55
CA GLY A 140 21.30 -9.13 7.56
C GLY A 140 19.94 -9.81 7.61
N HIS A 141 19.05 -9.38 8.52
CA HIS A 141 17.68 -9.87 8.64
C HIS A 141 16.67 -8.79 8.23
N ILE A 142 15.55 -9.20 7.66
CA ILE A 142 14.43 -8.32 7.30
C ILE A 142 13.62 -8.04 8.58
N ASP A 143 13.56 -6.77 8.96
CA ASP A 143 12.84 -6.26 10.12
C ASP A 143 11.70 -5.33 9.65
N VAL A 144 10.57 -5.34 10.35
CA VAL A 144 9.42 -4.49 10.04
C VAL A 144 9.07 -3.63 11.25
N ARG A 145 9.06 -2.32 11.02
CA ARG A 145 8.88 -1.32 12.07
C ARG A 145 7.62 -0.50 11.82
N PRO A 146 6.67 -0.48 12.75
CA PRO A 146 5.48 0.37 12.61
C PRO A 146 5.88 1.84 12.66
N TYR A 147 5.15 2.67 11.91
CA TYR A 147 5.16 4.12 12.05
C TYR A 147 4.35 4.59 13.26
#